data_AF-A0A139NFU4-F1
#
_entry.id   AF-A0A139NFU4-F1
#
_cell.length_a   1.000
_cell.length_b   1.000
_cell.length_c   1.000
_cell.angle_alpha   90.00
_cell.angle_beta   90.00
_cell.angle_gamma   90.00
#
_symmetry.space_group_name_H-M   'P 1'
#
loop_
_entity.id
_entity.type
_entity.pdbx_description
1 polymer ?
#
loop_
_entity_poly.entity_id
_entity_poly.type
_entity_poly.pdbx_seq_one_letter_code
_entity_poly.pdbx_strand_id
1 'polypeptide(L)'
;MAILVNENIEEVRNSKGELRATYEYIRPPRPTLIPLVFIWNDTDDLQMFRVCKNGKPIAFPLVHPHTRKTVPIKRFMNVRENDVITVIEHLDEYVFDGTEFD
;
A
#
# COMPACT_ATOMS: atom_id res chain seq x y z
N MET A 1 -1.56 21.49 18.88
CA MET A 1 -1.45 21.09 17.45
C MET A 1 -1.85 19.63 17.38
N ALA A 2 -3.10 19.34 17.05
CA ALA A 2 -3.63 17.97 17.07
C ALA A 2 -3.28 17.29 15.74
N ILE A 3 -2.50 16.22 15.81
CA ILE A 3 -2.26 15.32 14.69
C ILE A 3 -3.41 14.31 14.75
N LEU A 4 -4.38 14.42 13.86
CA LEU A 4 -5.32 13.31 13.63
C LEU A 4 -4.56 12.26 12.82
N VAL A 5 -3.78 11.43 13.52
CA VAL A 5 -3.29 10.17 12.96
C VAL A 5 -4.50 9.24 12.98
N ASN A 6 -4.92 8.75 11.83
CA ASN A 6 -5.87 7.65 11.81
C ASN A 6 -5.03 6.41 12.15
N GLU A 7 -4.84 6.11 13.44
CA GLU A 7 -3.93 5.09 13.99
C GLU A 7 -4.36 3.64 13.71
N ASN A 8 -5.17 3.41 12.68
CA ASN A 8 -5.64 2.07 12.36
C ASN A 8 -4.63 1.40 11.42
N ILE A 9 -3.76 0.59 12.01
CA ILE A 9 -2.98 -0.40 11.28
C ILE A 9 -3.95 -1.49 10.81
N GLU A 10 -3.98 -1.75 9.51
CA GLU A 10 -4.81 -2.76 8.89
C GLU A 10 -3.98 -3.94 8.40
N GLU A 11 -4.56 -5.15 8.46
CA GLU A 11 -3.90 -6.37 8.02
C GLU A 11 -4.28 -6.72 6.57
N VAL A 12 -3.28 -7.15 5.80
CA VAL A 12 -3.45 -7.78 4.50
C VAL A 12 -3.26 -9.27 4.70
N ARG A 13 -4.34 -10.04 4.50
CA ARG A 13 -4.31 -11.50 4.57
C ARG A 13 -4.60 -12.11 3.20
N ASN A 14 -3.97 -13.24 2.91
CA ASN A 14 -4.28 -13.99 1.69
C ASN A 14 -5.59 -14.80 1.85
N SER A 15 -5.96 -15.55 0.81
CA SER A 15 -7.16 -16.39 0.79
C SER A 15 -7.17 -17.52 1.84
N LYS A 16 -6.00 -17.89 2.38
CA LYS A 16 -5.85 -18.86 3.48
C LYS A 16 -5.91 -18.20 4.86
N GLY A 17 -6.01 -16.88 4.93
CA GLY A 17 -5.99 -16.12 6.18
C GLY A 17 -4.58 -15.86 6.73
N GLU A 18 -3.53 -16.18 5.98
CA GLU A 18 -2.13 -15.92 6.38
C GLU A 18 -1.83 -14.43 6.23
N LEU A 19 -1.14 -13.85 7.23
CA LEU A 19 -0.72 -12.45 7.19
C LEU A 19 0.35 -12.28 6.11
N ARG A 20 0.16 -11.27 5.25
CA ARG A 20 1.09 -10.91 4.17
C ARG A 20 1.69 -9.53 4.38
N ALA A 21 0.92 -8.62 4.94
CA ALA A 21 1.39 -7.29 5.29
C ALA A 21 0.53 -6.66 6.36
N THR A 22 1.06 -5.61 6.96
CA THR A 22 0.29 -4.59 7.65
C THR A 22 0.46 -3.27 6.91
N TYR A 23 -0.58 -2.44 6.92
CA TYR A 23 -0.51 -1.13 6.28
C TYR A 23 -1.22 -0.05 7.08
N GLU A 24 -0.77 1.18 6.86
CA GLU A 24 -1.35 2.38 7.45
C GLU A 24 -1.58 3.41 6.33
N TYR A 25 -2.78 3.96 6.26
CA TYR A 25 -3.07 5.08 5.38
C TYR A 25 -3.10 6.39 6.17
N ILE A 26 -2.10 7.24 5.94
CA ILE A 26 -1.99 8.55 6.57
C ILE A 26 -2.53 9.61 5.62
N ARG A 27 -3.69 10.18 5.98
CA ARG A 27 -4.21 11.39 5.37
C ARG A 27 -3.74 12.60 6.20
N PRO A 28 -2.91 13.49 5.64
CA PRO A 28 -2.43 14.64 6.39
C PRO A 28 -3.58 15.62 6.69
N PRO A 29 -3.52 16.35 7.82
CA PRO A 29 -4.54 17.32 8.19
C PRO A 29 -4.54 18.58 7.32
N ARG A 30 -3.52 18.76 6.45
CA ARG A 30 -3.36 19.91 5.56
C ARG A 30 -3.48 19.47 4.10
N PRO A 31 -4.30 20.17 3.27
CA PRO A 31 -4.47 19.85 1.85
C PRO A 31 -3.19 19.95 0.99
N THR A 32 -2.16 20.65 1.50
CA THR A 32 -0.89 20.85 0.80
C THR A 32 0.07 19.66 0.94
N LEU A 33 -0.18 18.77 1.90
CA LEU A 33 0.63 17.57 2.10
C LEU A 33 0.02 16.39 1.34
N ILE A 34 0.88 15.47 0.92
CA ILE A 34 0.49 14.31 0.11
C ILE A 34 0.10 13.16 1.05
N PRO A 35 -1.06 12.51 0.86
CA PRO A 35 -1.41 11.29 1.60
C PRO A 35 -0.42 10.16 1.31
N LEU A 36 -0.18 9.31 2.31
CA LEU A 36 0.81 8.23 2.23
C LEU A 36 0.17 6.91 2.64
N VAL A 37 0.59 5.83 1.99
CA VAL A 37 0.35 4.47 2.47
C VAL A 37 1.67 3.87 2.89
N PHE A 38 1.78 3.45 4.14
CA PHE A 38 2.90 2.64 4.63
C PHE A 38 2.51 1.19 4.53
N ILE A 39 3.38 0.36 3.95
CA ILE A 39 3.17 -1.08 3.84
C ILE A 39 4.38 -1.76 4.44
N TRP A 40 4.17 -2.62 5.42
CA TRP A 40 5.16 -3.51 5.98
C TRP A 40 4.92 -4.92 5.42
N ASN A 41 5.94 -5.52 4.80
CA ASN A 41 5.85 -6.89 4.32
C ASN A 41 6.17 -7.86 5.47
N ASP A 42 5.16 -8.64 5.89
CA ASP A 42 5.28 -9.62 6.98
C ASP A 42 5.78 -11.00 6.51
N THR A 43 6.09 -11.15 5.22
CA THR A 43 6.54 -12.40 4.63
C THR A 43 8.07 -12.46 4.47
N ASP A 44 8.57 -13.68 4.28
CA ASP A 44 9.97 -13.95 3.95
C ASP A 44 10.31 -13.72 2.47
N ASP A 45 9.30 -13.40 1.64
CA ASP A 45 9.43 -13.29 0.18
C ASP A 45 9.28 -11.84 -0.30
N LEU A 46 9.85 -11.56 -1.48
CA LEU A 46 9.61 -10.30 -2.18
C LEU A 46 8.15 -10.27 -2.63
N GLN A 47 7.35 -9.37 -2.03
CA GLN A 47 5.91 -9.35 -2.26
C GLN A 47 5.49 -8.11 -3.01
N MET A 48 4.66 -8.29 -4.04
CA MET A 48 3.93 -7.19 -4.67
C MET A 48 2.56 -7.04 -4.02
N PHE A 49 2.20 -5.79 -3.72
CA PHE A 49 0.88 -5.44 -3.23
C PHE A 49 0.16 -4.53 -4.22
N ARG A 50 -1.15 -4.39 -4.06
CA ARG A 50 -1.97 -3.39 -4.76
C ARG A 50 -2.52 -2.40 -3.75
N VAL A 51 -2.13 -1.14 -3.89
CA VAL A 51 -2.83 -0.04 -3.23
C VAL A 51 -4.05 0.27 -4.07
N CYS A 52 -5.23 0.16 -3.46
CA CYS A 52 -6.52 0.32 -4.11
C CYS A 52 -7.24 1.55 -3.59
N LYS A 53 -7.94 2.24 -4.50
CA LYS A 53 -8.92 3.28 -4.21
C LYS A 53 -10.30 2.73 -4.54
N ASN A 54 -11.19 2.62 -3.55
CA ASN A 54 -12.54 2.08 -3.70
C ASN A 54 -12.54 0.73 -4.46
N GLY A 55 -11.61 -0.15 -4.10
CA GLY A 55 -11.42 -1.47 -4.73
C GLY A 55 -10.71 -1.47 -6.09
N LYS A 56 -10.34 -0.30 -6.65
CA LYS A 56 -9.59 -0.21 -7.93
C LYS A 56 -8.11 0.03 -7.68
N PRO A 57 -7.18 -0.78 -8.22
CA PRO A 57 -5.74 -0.56 -8.06
C PRO A 57 -5.29 0.79 -8.62
N ILE A 58 -4.44 1.49 -7.86
CA ILE A 58 -3.83 2.78 -8.25
C ILE A 58 -2.29 2.79 -8.12
N ALA A 59 -1.72 1.82 -7.41
CA ALA A 59 -0.27 1.60 -7.35
C ALA A 59 0.05 0.13 -7.04
N PHE A 60 1.22 -0.33 -7.50
CA PHE A 60 1.72 -1.70 -7.36
C PHE A 60 3.10 -1.72 -6.68
N PRO A 61 3.19 -1.46 -5.37
CA PRO A 61 4.47 -1.48 -4.68
C PRO A 61 5.01 -2.90 -4.52
N LEU A 62 6.23 -3.11 -5.00
CA LEU A 62 7.09 -4.24 -4.65
C LEU A 62 7.81 -3.95 -3.33
N VAL A 63 7.73 -4.85 -2.34
CA VAL A 63 8.26 -4.66 -0.97
C VAL A 63 9.11 -5.86 -0.57
N HIS A 64 10.36 -5.61 -0.16
CA HIS A 64 11.28 -6.67 0.27
C HIS A 64 10.82 -7.32 1.59
N PRO A 65 11.23 -8.58 1.86
CA PRO A 65 10.92 -9.28 3.10
C PRO A 65 11.23 -8.47 4.35
N HIS A 66 10.32 -8.42 5.32
CA HIS A 66 10.52 -7.72 6.61
C HIS A 66 10.97 -6.26 6.46
N THR A 67 10.50 -5.58 5.42
CA THR A 67 10.79 -4.16 5.19
C THR A 67 9.52 -3.33 5.04
N ARG A 68 9.67 -2.02 5.22
CA ARG A 68 8.61 -1.03 4.99
C ARG A 68 8.82 -0.29 3.68
N LYS A 69 7.73 -0.06 2.94
CA LYS A 69 7.69 0.86 1.81
C LYS A 69 6.65 1.95 2.02
N THR A 70 7.03 3.18 1.69
CA THR A 70 6.13 4.33 1.68
C THR A 70 5.65 4.57 0.25
N VAL A 71 4.33 4.59 0.04
CA VAL A 71 3.70 4.84 -1.24
C VAL A 71 3.00 6.21 -1.21
N PRO A 72 3.53 7.22 -1.90
CA PRO A 72 2.89 8.52 -1.96
C PRO A 72 1.67 8.49 -2.90
N ILE A 73 0.53 8.93 -2.40
CA ILE A 73 -0.70 9.07 -3.20
C ILE A 73 -0.62 10.36 -4.01
N LYS A 74 -0.06 10.25 -5.22
CA LYS A 74 0.17 11.38 -6.12
C LYS A 74 -1.15 12.00 -6.59
N ARG A 75 -1.12 13.29 -6.94
CA ARG A 75 -2.31 14.05 -7.37
C ARG A 75 -3.10 13.38 -8.49
N PHE A 76 -2.43 12.76 -9.46
CA PHE A 76 -3.09 12.09 -10.58
C PHE A 76 -3.87 10.82 -10.19
N MET A 77 -3.67 10.28 -8.99
CA MET A 77 -4.45 9.17 -8.46
C MET A 77 -5.85 9.61 -8.00
N ASN A 78 -6.13 10.93 -8.01
CA ASN A 78 -7.43 11.53 -7.80
C ASN A 78 -8.15 11.08 -6.51
N VAL A 79 -7.41 10.81 -5.43
CA VAL A 79 -7.97 10.39 -4.13
C VAL A 79 -8.66 11.58 -3.44
N ARG A 80 -9.91 11.38 -3.04
CA ARG A 80 -10.79 12.34 -2.35
C ARG A 80 -10.94 11.95 -0.88
N GLU A 81 -11.60 12.80 -0.09
CA GLU A 81 -11.80 12.60 1.35
C GLU A 81 -12.52 11.29 1.69
N ASN A 82 -13.63 11.02 1.00
CA ASN A 82 -14.47 9.83 1.22
C ASN A 82 -14.01 8.58 0.45
N ASP A 83 -12.89 8.65 -0.26
CA ASP A 83 -12.34 7.46 -0.90
C ASP A 83 -11.73 6.53 0.15
N VAL A 84 -12.07 5.25 0.05
CA VAL A 84 -11.49 4.19 0.87
C VAL A 84 -10.20 3.73 0.21
N ILE A 85 -9.09 3.80 0.95
CA ILE A 85 -7.81 3.28 0.53
C ILE A 85 -7.59 1.94 1.20
N THR A 86 -7.34 0.91 0.39
CA THR A 86 -7.00 -0.43 0.90
C THR A 86 -5.73 -0.95 0.29
N VAL A 87 -5.10 -1.91 0.96
CA VAL A 87 -3.99 -2.69 0.40
C VAL A 87 -4.40 -4.14 0.35
N ILE A 88 -4.16 -4.78 -0.80
CA ILE A 88 -4.38 -6.21 -0.99
C ILE A 88 -3.15 -6.86 -1.58
N GLU A 89 -3.00 -8.16 -1.34
CA GLU A 89 -2.00 -8.97 -2.02
C GLU A 89 -2.21 -8.91 -3.54
N HIS A 90 -1.11 -8.82 -4.28
CA HIS A 90 -1.12 -9.02 -5.71
C HIS A 90 -0.85 -10.51 -6.00
N LEU A 91 -1.83 -11.18 -6.60
CA LEU A 91 -1.77 -12.63 -6.88
C LEU A 91 -1.38 -12.95 -8.32
N ASP A 92 -1.34 -11.96 -9.22
CA ASP A 92 -0.89 -12.25 -10.59
C ASP A 92 0.62 -12.50 -10.53
N GLU A 93 1.03 -13.65 -11.04
CA GLU A 93 2.42 -14.11 -11.06
C GLU A 93 3.28 -13.10 -11.82
N TYR A 94 3.92 -12.18 -11.11
CA TYR A 94 4.97 -11.38 -11.69
C TYR A 94 6.23 -12.23 -11.74
N VAL A 95 6.45 -12.90 -12.86
CA VAL A 95 7.75 -13.48 -13.20
C VAL A 95 8.68 -12.30 -13.49
N PHE A 96 9.46 -11.88 -12.50
CA PHE A 96 10.60 -11.00 -12.73
C PHE A 96 11.67 -11.81 -13.47
N ASP A 97 11.73 -11.71 -14.80
CA ASP A 97 12.74 -12.37 -15.63
C ASP A 97 14.05 -11.56 -15.73
N GLY A 98 14.11 -10.40 -15.06
CA GLY A 98 15.29 -9.55 -14.99
C GLY A 98 15.57 -8.73 -16.25
N THR A 99 14.64 -8.65 -17.20
CA THR A 99 14.89 -8.00 -18.50
C THR A 99 14.55 -6.50 -18.56
N GLU A 100 13.87 -5.93 -17.56
CA GLU A 100 13.42 -4.51 -17.59
C GLU A 100 14.44 -3.48 -17.06
N PHE A 101 15.74 -3.77 -17.19
CA PHE A 101 16.79 -2.76 -17.13
C PHE A 101 17.60 -2.81 -18.43
N ASP A 102 17.13 -2.09 -19.45
CA ASP A 102 17.90 -1.67 -20.63
C ASP A 102 18.05 -0.14 -20.60
#